data_AF-A0A7C3AMD9-F1
#
_entry.id   AF-A0A7C3AMD9-F1
#
_cell.length_a   1.000
_cell.length_b   1.000
_cell.length_c   1.000
_cell.angle_alpha   90.00
_cell.angle_beta   90.00
_cell.angle_gamma   90.00
#
_symmetry.space_group_name_H-M   'P 1'
#
loop_
_entity.id
_entity.type
_entity.pdbx_description
1 polymer ?
#
loop_
_entity_poly.entity_id
_entity_poly.type
_entity_poly.pdbx_seq_one_letter_code
_entity_poly.pdbx_strand_id
1 'polypeptide(L)'
;MRCLIGEVILLRDEGAKGAGGVTTIRIGWRSGAWSELQVRRPSSSDHARTPERVLERIRTLARDHADDRIAEILNAEGLQTRQGLPWSYQRVHQIRGYHAIPTACPIKPIGSGARGDGRIPLREAAGRLGVTSGALRHWWKWGFIQAEQKGWTDPLWVRLDEEELARLDGTMAAQGHGRWRIREAQHELGLSKEGIWQRVRAGELTAYRARVDAHWEWRISPSGQEDRQPRFAPSGLAPVRWTPDDLG
;
A
#
# COMPACT_ATOMS: atom_id res chain seq x y z
N MET A 1 19.75 -58.51 -5.55
CA MET A 1 19.30 -59.03 -4.24
C MET A 1 18.03 -58.30 -3.82
N ARG A 2 16.97 -59.02 -3.45
CA ARG A 2 15.75 -58.45 -2.86
C ARG A 2 15.79 -58.70 -1.35
N CYS A 3 16.07 -57.67 -0.55
CA CYS A 3 15.97 -57.77 0.91
C CYS A 3 14.53 -57.54 1.35
N LEU A 4 13.94 -58.52 2.03
CA LEU A 4 12.60 -58.44 2.62
C LEU A 4 12.70 -58.03 4.09
N ILE A 5 11.98 -56.98 4.44
CA ILE A 5 11.83 -56.53 5.83
C ILE A 5 10.96 -57.57 6.58
N GLY A 6 11.43 -58.01 7.74
CA GLY A 6 10.72 -58.90 8.64
C GLY A 6 9.96 -58.13 9.71
N GLU A 7 10.65 -57.22 10.41
CA GLU A 7 10.09 -56.40 11.48
C GLU A 7 10.73 -55.01 11.56
N VAL A 8 10.00 -54.07 12.15
CA VAL A 8 10.48 -52.71 12.42
C VAL A 8 10.10 -52.32 13.84
N ILE A 9 11.09 -52.00 14.66
CA ILE A 9 10.93 -51.55 16.05
C ILE A 9 11.29 -50.07 16.13
N LEU A 10 10.37 -49.27 16.72
CA LEU A 10 10.58 -47.85 16.97
C LEU A 10 10.86 -47.62 18.45
N LEU A 11 12.07 -47.20 18.77
CA LEU A 11 12.49 -46.84 20.12
C LEU A 11 12.58 -45.33 20.23
N ARG A 12 11.79 -44.76 21.13
CA ARG A 12 11.76 -43.32 21.41
C ARG A 12 12.64 -43.03 22.62
N ASP A 13 13.50 -42.02 22.49
CA ASP A 13 14.20 -41.45 23.64
C ASP A 13 13.24 -40.84 24.68
N GLU A 14 13.63 -40.88 25.95
CA GLU A 14 12.84 -40.32 27.02
C GLU A 14 12.75 -38.80 26.93
N GLY A 15 11.54 -38.26 27.05
CA GLY A 15 11.31 -36.83 27.01
C GLY A 15 9.83 -36.48 27.00
N ALA A 16 9.50 -35.31 27.54
CA ALA A 16 8.14 -34.80 27.56
C ALA A 16 7.53 -34.74 26.14
N LYS A 17 6.22 -34.90 26.04
CA LYS A 17 5.50 -34.79 24.76
C LYS A 17 5.76 -33.39 24.17
N GLY A 18 6.36 -33.34 22.98
CA GLY A 18 6.71 -32.08 22.31
C GLY A 18 8.11 -31.54 22.59
N ALA A 19 8.95 -32.21 23.40
CA ALA A 19 10.34 -31.78 23.61
C ALA A 19 11.27 -32.03 22.40
N GLY A 20 10.83 -32.83 21.42
CA GLY A 20 11.68 -33.31 20.33
C GLY A 20 12.34 -34.65 20.69
N GLY A 21 13.55 -34.90 20.16
CA GLY A 21 14.38 -36.05 20.55
C GLY A 21 14.93 -36.83 19.36
N VAL A 22 15.34 -38.08 19.59
CA VAL A 22 15.80 -39.04 18.59
C VAL A 22 14.93 -40.31 18.67
N THR A 23 14.49 -40.79 17.52
CA THR A 23 13.86 -42.10 17.39
C THR A 23 14.83 -43.04 16.72
N THR A 24 15.14 -44.13 17.40
CA THR A 24 15.92 -45.23 16.84
C THR A 24 14.96 -46.20 16.17
N ILE A 25 15.15 -46.41 14.87
CA ILE A 25 14.43 -47.35 14.03
C ILE A 25 15.32 -48.58 13.86
N ARG A 26 14.91 -49.71 14.40
CA ARG A 26 15.59 -51.00 14.21
C ARG A 26 14.81 -51.83 13.20
N ILE A 27 15.44 -52.15 12.08
CA ILE A 27 14.87 -52.95 10.99
C ILE A 27 15.45 -54.35 11.08
N GLY A 28 14.60 -55.33 11.36
CA GLY A 28 14.92 -56.74 11.31
C GLY A 28 14.62 -57.29 9.91
N TRP A 29 15.64 -57.81 9.24
CA TRP A 29 15.51 -58.41 7.92
C TRP A 29 15.14 -59.88 8.03
N ARG A 30 14.42 -60.41 7.03
CA ARG A 30 14.11 -61.86 6.99
C ARG A 30 15.35 -62.75 6.87
N SER A 31 16.50 -62.17 6.53
CA SER A 31 17.81 -62.84 6.55
C SER A 31 18.38 -63.01 7.97
N GLY A 32 17.73 -62.48 9.01
CA GLY A 32 18.23 -62.46 10.40
C GLY A 32 19.16 -61.29 10.71
N ALA A 33 19.56 -60.50 9.71
CA ALA A 33 20.33 -59.28 9.91
C ALA A 33 19.49 -58.17 10.55
N TRP A 34 20.15 -57.25 11.25
CA TRP A 34 19.54 -56.05 11.82
C TRP A 34 20.22 -54.79 11.30
N SER A 35 19.43 -53.76 11.05
CA SER A 35 19.92 -52.41 10.74
C SER A 35 19.31 -51.41 11.69
N GLU A 36 20.10 -50.42 12.10
CA GLU A 36 19.66 -49.35 13.00
C GLU A 36 19.80 -48.00 12.32
N LEU A 37 18.76 -47.17 12.43
CA LEU A 37 18.74 -45.80 11.95
C LEU A 37 18.26 -44.88 13.05
N GLN A 38 19.03 -43.85 13.35
CA GLN A 38 18.62 -42.81 14.29
C GLN A 38 18.06 -41.61 13.51
N VAL A 39 16.83 -41.22 13.83
CA VAL A 39 16.12 -40.13 13.17
C VAL A 39 15.74 -39.07 14.21
N ARG A 40 16.10 -37.80 13.96
CA ARG A 40 15.68 -36.69 14.80
C ARG A 40 14.15 -36.51 14.76
N ARG A 41 13.54 -36.44 15.93
CA ARG A 41 12.14 -36.06 16.17
C ARG A 41 12.06 -34.54 16.37
N PRO A 42 11.28 -33.80 15.57
CA PRO A 42 11.13 -32.36 15.79
C PRO A 42 10.42 -32.05 17.11
N SER A 43 10.83 -30.97 17.76
CA SER A 43 10.16 -30.44 18.95
C SER A 43 8.95 -29.57 18.60
N SER A 44 8.11 -29.25 19.58
CA SER A 44 7.03 -28.28 19.44
C SER A 44 7.54 -26.88 19.08
N SER A 45 8.76 -26.52 19.50
CA SER A 45 9.41 -25.25 19.13
C SER A 45 10.00 -25.30 17.72
N ASP A 46 10.55 -26.45 17.28
CA ASP A 46 10.90 -26.68 15.87
C ASP A 46 9.65 -26.55 15.00
N HIS A 47 8.54 -27.11 15.47
CA HIS A 47 7.21 -26.94 14.89
C HIS A 47 6.60 -25.55 15.13
N ALA A 48 7.22 -24.63 15.86
CA ALA A 48 6.71 -23.25 15.98
C ALA A 48 7.48 -22.29 15.06
N ARG A 49 8.61 -22.73 14.49
CA ARG A 49 9.51 -21.88 13.71
C ARG A 49 8.96 -21.64 12.30
N THR A 50 8.89 -20.37 11.91
CA THR A 50 8.61 -19.99 10.52
C THR A 50 9.76 -20.49 9.63
N PRO A 51 9.48 -21.13 8.47
CA PRO A 51 10.53 -21.60 7.58
C PRO A 51 11.46 -20.46 7.15
N GLU A 52 12.77 -20.69 7.13
CA GLU A 52 13.76 -19.65 6.83
C GLU A 52 13.53 -19.01 5.45
N ARG A 53 13.10 -19.81 4.45
CA ARG A 53 12.72 -19.31 3.12
C ARG A 53 11.67 -18.19 3.16
N VAL A 54 10.72 -18.29 4.10
CA VAL A 54 9.64 -17.32 4.25
C VAL A 54 10.17 -16.08 4.98
N LEU A 55 11.04 -16.27 5.97
CA LEU A 55 11.71 -15.16 6.66
C LEU A 55 12.57 -14.35 5.70
N GLU A 56 13.36 -14.99 4.84
CA GLU A 56 14.15 -14.33 3.80
C GLU A 56 13.27 -13.57 2.79
N ARG A 57 12.12 -14.16 2.42
CA ARG A 57 11.16 -13.48 1.55
C ARG A 57 10.61 -12.23 2.23
N ILE A 58 10.22 -12.33 3.50
CA ILE A 58 9.75 -11.19 4.31
C ILE A 58 10.84 -10.12 4.44
N ARG A 59 12.10 -10.50 4.71
CA ARG A 59 13.25 -9.56 4.79
C ARG A 59 13.44 -8.79 3.50
N THR A 60 13.32 -9.47 2.37
CA THR A 60 13.46 -8.84 1.04
C THR A 60 12.32 -7.85 0.81
N LEU A 61 11.07 -8.27 1.00
CA LEU A 61 9.91 -7.42 0.72
C LEU A 61 9.78 -6.25 1.70
N ALA A 62 10.20 -6.41 2.96
CA ALA A 62 10.12 -5.36 3.97
C ALA A 62 11.01 -4.13 3.70
N ARG A 63 11.95 -4.24 2.76
CA ARG A 63 12.78 -3.11 2.31
C ARG A 63 12.00 -2.07 1.52
N ASP A 64 10.92 -2.47 0.85
CA ASP A 64 10.21 -1.60 -0.10
C ASP A 64 8.69 -1.58 0.14
N HIS A 65 8.16 -2.57 0.89
CA HIS A 65 6.73 -2.76 1.03
C HIS A 65 6.24 -2.64 2.48
N ALA A 66 5.01 -2.15 2.63
CA ALA A 66 4.24 -2.21 3.86
C ALA A 66 3.74 -3.63 4.14
N ASP A 67 3.52 -3.96 5.41
CA ASP A 67 3.23 -5.34 5.87
C ASP A 67 1.97 -5.95 5.25
N ASP A 68 0.97 -5.14 4.88
CA ASP A 68 -0.22 -5.55 4.14
C ASP A 68 0.12 -5.97 2.71
N ARG A 69 0.96 -5.20 2.01
CA ARG A 69 1.42 -5.56 0.68
C ARG A 69 2.34 -6.79 0.71
N ILE A 70 3.18 -6.92 1.74
CA ILE A 70 3.96 -8.14 1.96
C ILE A 70 3.02 -9.35 2.11
N ALA A 71 1.96 -9.23 2.91
CA ALA A 71 1.00 -10.31 3.11
C ALA A 71 0.30 -10.72 1.80
N GLU A 72 -0.12 -9.76 0.99
CA GLU A 72 -0.69 -10.01 -0.34
C GLU A 72 0.26 -10.77 -1.26
N ILE A 73 1.53 -10.33 -1.33
CA ILE A 73 2.55 -10.97 -2.16
C ILE A 73 2.79 -12.41 -1.71
N LEU A 74 2.97 -12.63 -0.40
CA LEU A 74 3.18 -13.98 0.14
C LEU A 74 1.99 -14.92 -0.18
N ASN A 75 0.76 -14.42 -0.05
CA ASN A 75 -0.44 -15.19 -0.38
C ASN A 75 -0.53 -15.49 -1.88
N ALA A 76 -0.20 -14.52 -2.74
CA ALA A 76 -0.17 -14.70 -4.19
C ALA A 76 0.91 -15.71 -4.63
N GLU A 77 2.03 -15.78 -3.91
CA GLU A 77 3.08 -16.79 -4.10
C GLU A 77 2.69 -18.19 -3.57
N GLY A 78 1.48 -18.35 -3.01
CA GLY A 78 1.03 -19.59 -2.40
C GLY A 78 1.77 -19.93 -1.10
N LEU A 79 2.51 -18.98 -0.52
CA LEU A 79 3.16 -19.15 0.76
C LEU A 79 2.12 -19.00 1.86
N GLN A 80 1.98 -20.02 2.70
CA GLN A 80 1.11 -19.98 3.86
C GLN A 80 1.91 -19.84 5.14
N THR A 81 1.26 -19.33 6.19
CA THR A 81 1.81 -19.49 7.52
C THR A 81 1.91 -20.97 7.85
N ARG A 82 2.71 -21.30 8.86
CA ARG A 82 2.88 -22.69 9.31
C ARG A 82 1.56 -23.38 9.70
N GLN A 83 0.55 -22.62 10.14
CA GLN A 83 -0.77 -23.14 10.49
C GLN A 83 -1.68 -23.36 9.26
N GLY A 84 -1.16 -23.18 8.04
CA GLY A 84 -1.95 -23.23 6.81
C GLY A 84 -2.84 -21.99 6.62
N LEU A 85 -2.68 -20.97 7.47
CA LEU A 85 -3.49 -19.75 7.38
C LEU A 85 -2.87 -18.78 6.36
N PRO A 86 -3.70 -17.98 5.69
CA PRO A 86 -3.22 -16.89 4.84
C PRO A 86 -2.49 -15.84 5.67
N TRP A 87 -1.52 -15.19 5.05
CA TRP A 87 -0.85 -14.02 5.59
C TRP A 87 -1.82 -12.85 5.73
N SER A 88 -1.65 -12.11 6.81
CA SER A 88 -2.30 -10.83 7.06
C SER A 88 -1.26 -9.83 7.52
N TYR A 89 -1.60 -8.54 7.44
CA TYR A 89 -0.80 -7.45 8.01
C TYR A 89 -0.29 -7.80 9.42
N GLN A 90 -1.19 -8.21 10.32
CA GLN A 90 -0.84 -8.49 11.71
C GLN A 90 0.15 -9.66 11.84
N ARG A 91 0.01 -10.71 11.01
CA ARG A 91 0.93 -11.85 11.03
C ARG A 91 2.33 -11.47 10.54
N VAL A 92 2.41 -10.69 9.47
CA VAL A 92 3.70 -10.17 8.97
C VAL A 92 4.34 -9.26 10.01
N HIS A 93 3.57 -8.31 10.57
CA HIS A 93 4.03 -7.39 11.60
C HIS A 93 4.61 -8.12 12.83
N GLN A 94 3.90 -9.13 13.33
CA GLN A 94 4.35 -9.94 14.47
C GLN A 94 5.62 -10.74 14.15
N ILE A 95 5.67 -11.39 12.99
CA ILE A 95 6.86 -12.14 12.55
C ILE A 95 8.07 -11.21 12.43
N ARG A 96 7.89 -10.04 11.80
CA ARG A 96 8.96 -9.07 11.67
C ARG A 96 9.44 -8.55 13.03
N GLY A 97 8.52 -8.23 13.93
CA GLY A 97 8.85 -7.81 15.29
C GLY A 97 9.63 -8.87 16.05
N TYR A 98 9.17 -10.13 16.02
CA TYR A 98 9.83 -11.25 16.69
C TYR A 98 11.25 -11.52 16.14
N HIS A 99 11.45 -11.35 14.84
CA HIS A 99 12.73 -11.58 14.16
C HIS A 99 13.57 -10.31 13.94
N ALA A 100 13.19 -9.17 14.56
CA ALA A 100 13.85 -7.87 14.42
C ALA A 100 14.09 -7.44 12.94
N ILE A 101 13.16 -7.78 12.05
CA ILE A 101 13.25 -7.43 10.63
C ILE A 101 12.79 -5.97 10.47
N PRO A 102 13.64 -5.04 9.99
CA PRO A 102 13.24 -3.65 9.77
C PRO A 102 12.19 -3.51 8.67
N THR A 103 11.53 -2.36 8.59
CA THR A 103 10.61 -2.01 7.48
C THR A 103 10.91 -0.62 6.98
N ALA A 104 10.76 -0.44 5.67
CA ALA A 104 10.73 0.88 5.07
C ALA A 104 9.40 1.61 5.26
N CYS A 105 8.35 0.93 5.73
CA CYS A 105 7.00 1.46 5.87
C CYS A 105 6.50 1.40 7.34
N PRO A 106 7.19 2.05 8.30
CA PRO A 106 6.77 2.02 9.69
C PRO A 106 5.42 2.74 9.90
N ILE A 107 4.66 2.28 10.91
CA ILE A 107 3.40 2.93 11.32
C ILE A 107 3.67 4.34 11.84
N LYS A 108 4.71 4.47 12.68
CA LYS A 108 5.14 5.74 13.26
C LYS A 108 6.39 6.25 12.54
N PRO A 109 6.50 7.57 12.26
CA PRO A 109 7.73 8.13 11.72
C PRO A 109 8.92 7.86 12.65
N ILE A 110 9.99 7.27 12.11
CA ILE A 110 11.24 7.00 12.83
C ILE A 110 12.28 8.12 12.54
N GLY A 111 11.93 9.07 11.68
CA GLY A 111 12.77 10.21 11.30
C GLY A 111 12.02 11.15 10.36
N SER A 112 12.78 11.98 9.63
CA SER A 112 12.26 12.80 8.53
C SER A 112 12.42 12.08 7.20
N GLY A 113 11.54 12.37 6.24
CA GLY A 113 11.58 11.77 4.91
C GLY A 113 10.51 10.73 4.63
N ALA A 114 10.54 10.23 3.39
CA ALA A 114 9.55 9.30 2.88
C ALA A 114 9.78 7.87 3.39
N ARG A 115 8.68 7.14 3.54
CA ARG A 115 8.66 5.68 3.63
C ARG A 115 9.11 5.04 2.32
N GLY A 116 9.34 3.73 2.33
CA GLY A 116 9.65 2.94 1.13
C GLY A 116 8.57 3.01 0.05
N ASP A 117 7.33 3.33 0.41
CA ASP A 117 6.21 3.55 -0.51
C ASP A 117 6.07 5.01 -0.97
N GLY A 118 7.06 5.86 -0.70
CA GLY A 118 7.10 7.27 -1.10
C GLY A 118 6.21 8.19 -0.26
N ARG A 119 5.45 7.67 0.71
CA ARG A 119 4.57 8.50 1.56
C ARG A 119 5.37 9.22 2.63
N ILE A 120 4.99 10.48 2.88
CA ILE A 120 5.62 11.33 3.90
C ILE A 120 4.67 11.59 5.07
N PRO A 121 5.17 11.94 6.27
CA PRO A 121 4.32 12.26 7.41
C PRO A 121 3.42 13.48 7.13
N LEU A 122 2.19 13.47 7.66
CA LEU A 122 1.22 14.58 7.53
C LEU A 122 1.81 15.97 7.80
N ARG A 123 2.63 16.10 8.84
CA ARG A 123 3.26 17.36 9.22
C ARG A 123 4.25 17.86 8.17
N GLU A 124 5.00 16.95 7.55
CA GLU A 124 5.94 17.27 6.49
C GLU A 124 5.19 17.70 5.23
N ALA A 125 4.16 16.96 4.83
CA ALA A 125 3.28 17.33 3.72
C ALA A 125 2.64 18.71 3.92
N ALA A 126 2.16 18.99 5.12
CA ALA A 126 1.60 20.28 5.50
C ALA A 126 2.63 21.42 5.35
N GLY A 127 3.87 21.18 5.81
CA GLY A 127 4.97 22.12 5.64
C GLY A 127 5.29 22.42 4.19
N ARG A 128 5.38 21.38 3.34
CA ARG A 128 5.65 21.53 1.89
C ARG A 128 4.55 22.31 1.17
N LEU A 129 3.29 22.16 1.59
CA LEU A 129 2.13 22.83 0.99
C LEU A 129 1.79 24.19 1.63
N GLY A 130 2.51 24.60 2.67
CA GLY A 130 2.24 25.84 3.41
C GLY A 130 0.85 25.87 4.08
N VAL A 131 0.34 24.71 4.53
CA VAL A 131 -0.97 24.58 5.17
C VAL A 131 -0.86 23.93 6.55
N THR A 132 -1.97 23.93 7.30
CA THR A 132 -2.01 23.22 8.60
C THR A 132 -2.27 21.73 8.41
N SER A 133 -1.77 20.90 9.33
CA SER A 133 -2.10 19.46 9.36
C SER A 133 -3.60 19.19 9.46
N GLY A 134 -4.36 20.09 10.10
CA GLY A 134 -5.82 20.01 10.19
C GLY A 134 -6.50 20.17 8.83
N ALA A 135 -6.00 21.07 7.98
CA ALA A 135 -6.48 21.24 6.61
C ALA A 135 -6.26 19.97 5.78
N LEU A 136 -5.05 19.41 5.78
CA LEU A 136 -4.77 18.16 5.08
C LEU A 136 -5.64 16.99 5.55
N ARG A 137 -5.88 16.88 6.86
CA ARG A 137 -6.81 15.87 7.40
C ARG A 137 -8.22 16.04 6.84
N HIS A 138 -8.67 17.27 6.63
CA HIS A 138 -9.97 17.53 6.01
C HIS A 138 -9.98 17.16 4.52
N TRP A 139 -8.93 17.49 3.79
CA TRP A 139 -8.79 17.14 2.37
C TRP A 139 -8.76 15.63 2.17
N TRP A 140 -8.11 14.89 3.06
CA TRP A 140 -8.14 13.44 3.07
C TRP A 140 -9.56 12.88 3.28
N LYS A 141 -10.33 13.42 4.24
CA LYS A 141 -11.74 13.03 4.43
C LYS A 141 -12.62 13.29 3.20
N TRP A 142 -12.32 14.35 2.46
CA TRP A 142 -13.00 14.67 1.20
C TRP A 142 -12.53 13.82 0.01
N GLY A 143 -11.42 13.08 0.15
CA GLY A 143 -10.79 12.32 -0.93
C GLY A 143 -9.88 13.13 -1.84
N PHE A 144 -9.59 14.40 -1.50
CA PHE A 144 -8.83 15.30 -2.37
C PHE A 144 -7.32 15.02 -2.38
N ILE A 145 -6.84 14.27 -1.38
CA ILE A 145 -5.47 13.79 -1.29
C ILE A 145 -5.48 12.30 -0.98
N GLN A 146 -4.46 11.60 -1.46
CA GLN A 146 -4.24 10.21 -1.11
C GLN A 146 -3.39 10.10 0.15
N ALA A 147 -3.93 9.45 1.17
CA ALA A 147 -3.24 9.22 2.42
C ALA A 147 -3.69 7.91 3.07
N GLU A 148 -2.83 7.37 3.93
CA GLU A 148 -2.99 6.10 4.61
C GLU A 148 -2.86 6.27 6.13
N GLN A 149 -3.79 5.68 6.87
CA GLN A 149 -3.76 5.60 8.33
C GLN A 149 -4.14 4.18 8.74
N LYS A 150 -3.26 3.46 9.46
CA LYS A 150 -3.51 2.06 9.85
C LYS A 150 -4.53 1.94 10.97
N GLY A 151 -4.36 2.68 12.06
CA GLY A 151 -5.28 2.76 13.18
C GLY A 151 -5.75 4.19 13.46
N TRP A 152 -6.87 4.34 14.17
CA TRP A 152 -7.50 5.64 14.45
C TRP A 152 -6.54 6.68 15.06
N THR A 153 -5.66 6.24 15.94
CA THR A 153 -4.64 7.05 16.64
C THR A 153 -3.29 7.10 15.93
N ASP A 154 -3.12 6.33 14.85
CA ASP A 154 -1.86 6.27 14.13
C ASP A 154 -1.63 7.52 13.27
N PRO A 155 -0.36 7.87 12.98
CA PRO A 155 -0.05 8.95 12.05
C PRO A 155 -0.68 8.73 10.66
N LEU A 156 -1.06 9.85 10.03
CA LEU A 156 -1.52 9.87 8.65
C LEU A 156 -0.31 10.05 7.71
N TRP A 157 -0.14 9.13 6.77
CA TRP A 157 0.92 9.12 5.78
C TRP A 157 0.38 9.59 4.44
N VAL A 158 0.92 10.67 3.89
CA VAL A 158 0.39 11.34 2.69
C VAL A 158 1.26 11.01 1.49
N ARG A 159 0.64 10.65 0.36
CA ARG A 159 1.33 10.61 -0.93
C ARG A 159 1.39 12.03 -1.47
N LEU A 160 2.60 12.54 -1.68
CA LEU A 160 2.85 13.89 -2.18
C LEU A 160 4.10 13.85 -3.07
N ASP A 161 3.94 13.24 -4.25
CA ASP A 161 4.92 13.34 -5.33
C ASP A 161 4.85 14.72 -6.00
N GLU A 162 5.66 14.94 -7.03
CA GLU A 162 5.78 16.24 -7.71
C GLU A 162 4.46 16.65 -8.40
N GLU A 163 3.73 15.68 -8.97
CA GLU A 163 2.44 15.94 -9.62
C GLU A 163 1.37 16.32 -8.58
N GLU A 164 1.27 15.56 -7.48
CA GLU A 164 0.38 15.89 -6.38
C GLU A 164 0.71 17.24 -5.75
N LEU A 165 1.99 17.59 -5.64
CA LEU A 165 2.41 18.91 -5.17
C LEU A 165 1.92 20.00 -6.12
N ALA A 166 2.18 19.87 -7.43
CA ALA A 166 1.73 20.82 -8.45
C ALA A 166 0.19 20.97 -8.50
N ARG A 167 -0.53 19.88 -8.21
CA ARG A 167 -2.00 19.87 -8.12
C ARG A 167 -2.54 20.65 -6.92
N LEU A 168 -1.80 20.61 -5.80
CA LEU A 168 -2.24 21.12 -4.50
C LEU A 168 -1.64 22.50 -4.14
N ASP A 169 -0.58 22.92 -4.83
CA ASP A 169 0.05 24.24 -4.68
C ASP A 169 -0.47 25.30 -5.67
N GLY A 170 -1.37 24.92 -6.58
CA GLY A 170 -1.95 25.84 -7.57
C GLY A 170 -1.29 25.83 -8.94
N THR A 171 -0.15 25.16 -9.11
CA THR A 171 0.59 25.14 -10.36
C THR A 171 -0.24 24.55 -11.51
N MET A 172 -0.85 23.38 -11.31
CA MET A 172 -1.70 22.77 -12.34
C MET A 172 -2.96 23.60 -12.61
N ALA A 173 -3.55 24.21 -11.58
CA ALA A 173 -4.72 25.07 -11.76
C ALA A 173 -4.39 26.31 -12.61
N ALA A 174 -3.19 26.89 -12.45
CA ALA A 174 -2.70 27.98 -13.29
C ALA A 174 -2.45 27.56 -14.74
N GLN A 175 -2.16 26.27 -14.97
CA GLN A 175 -2.01 25.68 -16.30
C GLN A 175 -3.34 25.33 -16.98
N GLY A 176 -4.48 25.59 -16.31
CA GLY A 176 -5.82 25.38 -16.87
C GLY A 176 -6.56 24.16 -16.33
N HIS A 177 -5.95 23.38 -15.42
CA HIS A 177 -6.64 22.26 -14.78
C HIS A 177 -7.71 22.72 -13.79
N GLY A 178 -8.71 21.86 -13.56
CA GLY A 178 -9.82 22.16 -12.66
C GLY A 178 -10.86 23.04 -13.34
N ARG A 179 -11.70 22.42 -14.16
CA ARG A 179 -12.68 23.06 -15.05
C ARG A 179 -13.70 23.92 -14.31
N TRP A 180 -14.17 23.43 -13.17
CA TRP A 180 -15.30 24.02 -12.45
C TRP A 180 -14.95 24.31 -11.00
N ARG A 181 -15.36 25.47 -10.49
CA ARG A 181 -15.47 25.66 -9.04
C ARG A 181 -16.46 24.64 -8.47
N ILE A 182 -16.36 24.34 -7.17
CA ILE A 182 -17.27 23.37 -6.52
C ILE A 182 -18.75 23.66 -6.82
N ARG A 183 -19.20 24.93 -6.74
CA ARG A 183 -20.60 25.30 -7.02
C ARG A 183 -20.99 25.08 -8.48
N GLU A 184 -20.08 25.36 -9.41
CA GLU A 184 -20.31 25.12 -10.83
C GLU A 184 -20.39 23.62 -11.10
N ALA A 185 -19.50 22.82 -10.51
CA ALA A 185 -19.54 21.37 -10.61
C ALA A 185 -20.85 20.79 -10.05
N GLN A 186 -21.42 21.37 -8.99
CA GLN A 186 -22.72 20.97 -8.47
C GLN A 186 -23.84 21.20 -9.51
N HIS A 187 -23.83 22.35 -10.19
CA HIS A 187 -24.81 22.68 -11.21
C HIS A 187 -24.64 21.79 -12.46
N GLU A 188 -23.43 21.76 -13.02
CA GLU A 188 -23.12 21.07 -14.27
C GLU A 188 -23.26 19.55 -14.18
N LEU A 189 -22.97 18.97 -13.01
CA LEU A 189 -23.09 17.52 -12.79
C LEU A 189 -24.42 17.12 -12.14
N GLY A 190 -25.25 18.09 -11.75
CA GLY A 190 -26.48 17.84 -10.99
C GLY A 190 -26.21 17.16 -9.63
N LEU A 191 -25.11 17.50 -8.96
CA LEU A 191 -24.67 16.85 -7.73
C LEU A 191 -24.74 17.77 -6.52
N SER A 192 -24.97 17.18 -5.34
CA SER A 192 -24.67 17.83 -4.07
C SER A 192 -23.14 17.89 -3.85
N LYS A 193 -22.71 18.70 -2.88
CA LYS A 193 -21.31 18.74 -2.45
C LYS A 193 -20.80 17.36 -2.00
N GLU A 194 -21.62 16.61 -1.26
CA GLU A 194 -21.29 15.24 -0.84
C GLU A 194 -21.19 14.30 -2.04
N GLY A 195 -22.07 14.46 -3.05
CA GLY A 195 -22.01 13.72 -4.30
C GLY A 195 -20.70 13.94 -5.05
N ILE A 196 -20.18 15.19 -5.07
CA ILE A 196 -18.86 15.48 -5.61
C ILE A 196 -17.77 14.74 -4.83
N TRP A 197 -17.79 14.79 -3.49
CA TRP A 197 -16.80 14.08 -2.68
C TRP A 197 -16.85 12.56 -2.88
N GLN A 198 -18.04 11.98 -3.02
CA GLN A 198 -18.20 10.56 -3.32
C GLN A 198 -17.53 10.20 -4.66
N ARG A 199 -17.77 10.99 -5.70
CA ARG A 199 -17.13 10.78 -7.02
C ARG A 199 -15.63 11.01 -7.00
N VAL A 200 -15.14 11.97 -6.21
CA VAL A 200 -13.69 12.16 -6.02
C VAL A 200 -13.07 10.95 -5.31
N ARG A 201 -13.70 10.44 -4.25
CA ARG A 201 -13.25 9.22 -3.56
C ARG A 201 -13.32 7.97 -4.46
N ALA A 202 -14.28 7.93 -5.39
CA ALA A 202 -14.39 6.87 -6.40
C ALA A 202 -13.36 7.01 -7.53
N GLY A 203 -12.63 8.14 -7.61
CA GLY A 203 -11.65 8.40 -8.66
C GLY A 203 -12.25 8.93 -9.96
N GLU A 204 -13.56 9.22 -10.01
CA GLU A 204 -14.24 9.75 -11.20
C GLU A 204 -14.00 11.26 -11.41
N LEU A 205 -13.73 11.98 -10.32
CA LEU A 205 -13.43 13.40 -10.32
C LEU A 205 -12.09 13.65 -9.64
N THR A 206 -11.35 14.64 -10.12
CA THR A 206 -10.10 15.12 -9.51
C THR A 206 -10.27 16.55 -9.02
N ALA A 207 -9.83 16.81 -7.79
CA ALA A 207 -9.82 18.13 -7.20
C ALA A 207 -8.48 18.83 -7.42
N TYR A 208 -8.50 20.09 -7.83
CA TYR A 208 -7.35 20.95 -8.02
C TYR A 208 -7.46 22.12 -7.06
N ARG A 209 -6.38 22.44 -6.36
CA ARG A 209 -6.36 23.63 -5.51
C ARG A 209 -5.90 24.79 -6.37
N ALA A 210 -6.65 25.88 -6.39
CA ALA A 210 -6.36 27.04 -7.23
C ALA A 210 -6.12 28.28 -6.37
N ARG A 211 -5.10 29.05 -6.73
CA ARG A 211 -4.86 30.39 -6.17
C ARG A 211 -5.60 31.41 -7.03
N VAL A 212 -6.56 32.12 -6.43
CA VAL A 212 -7.30 33.20 -7.10
C VAL A 212 -7.09 34.46 -6.27
N ASP A 213 -6.34 35.41 -6.82
CA ASP A 213 -5.91 36.63 -6.14
C ASP A 213 -5.32 36.31 -4.74
N ALA A 214 -5.94 36.84 -3.69
CA ALA A 214 -5.54 36.66 -2.31
C ALA A 214 -6.15 35.42 -1.61
N HIS A 215 -7.02 34.62 -2.26
CA HIS A 215 -7.67 33.46 -1.65
C HIS A 215 -7.38 32.14 -2.38
N TRP A 216 -7.76 31.03 -1.74
CA TRP A 216 -7.64 29.68 -2.30
C TRP A 216 -9.04 29.13 -2.54
N GLU A 217 -9.23 28.45 -3.66
CA GLU A 217 -10.47 27.73 -3.96
C GLU A 217 -10.19 26.32 -4.47
N TRP A 218 -11.21 25.47 -4.42
CA TRP A 218 -11.18 24.13 -5.00
C TRP A 218 -11.88 24.12 -6.33
N ARG A 219 -11.21 23.51 -7.32
CA ARG A 219 -11.74 23.26 -8.65
C ARG A 219 -11.80 21.76 -8.92
N ILE A 220 -12.71 21.34 -9.77
CA ILE A 220 -12.99 19.94 -10.06
C ILE A 220 -13.00 19.73 -11.57
N SER A 221 -12.44 18.59 -12.00
CA SER A 221 -12.57 18.07 -13.36
C SER A 221 -12.86 16.57 -13.34
N PRO A 222 -13.44 16.00 -14.40
CA PRO A 222 -13.44 14.56 -14.62
C PRO A 222 -12.01 14.01 -14.61
N SER A 223 -11.81 12.87 -13.97
CA SER A 223 -10.52 12.19 -13.98
C SER A 223 -10.27 11.57 -15.37
N GLY A 224 -9.04 11.70 -15.90
CA GLY A 224 -8.63 11.03 -17.14
C GLY A 224 -8.94 11.75 -18.47
N GLN A 225 -9.49 12.96 -18.45
CA GLN A 225 -9.41 13.86 -19.60
C GLN A 225 -8.26 14.84 -19.38
N GLU A 226 -7.29 14.89 -20.30
CA GLU A 226 -6.35 16.03 -20.39
C GLU A 226 -7.20 17.30 -20.46
N ASP A 227 -7.21 18.10 -19.39
CA ASP A 227 -7.81 19.44 -19.33
C ASP A 227 -7.01 20.38 -20.25
N ARG A 228 -7.02 20.12 -21.55
CA ARG A 228 -6.55 21.02 -22.60
C ARG A 228 -7.72 21.94 -22.97
N GLN A 229 -7.95 22.95 -22.14
CA GLN A 229 -8.59 24.15 -22.67
C GLN A 229 -7.88 25.41 -22.16
N PRO A 230 -7.18 26.15 -23.02
CA PRO A 230 -6.64 27.44 -22.64
C PRO A 230 -7.82 28.40 -22.38
N ARG A 231 -7.80 29.08 -21.24
CA ARG A 231 -8.68 30.23 -21.00
C ARG A 231 -7.83 31.47 -20.84
N PHE A 232 -7.71 32.24 -21.93
CA PHE A 232 -7.81 33.71 -21.98
C PHE A 232 -7.79 34.13 -23.46
N ALA A 233 -8.95 34.44 -24.04
CA ALA A 233 -9.04 35.45 -25.09
C ALA A 233 -9.53 36.73 -24.41
N PRO A 234 -8.77 37.84 -24.43
CA PRO A 234 -9.27 39.08 -23.88
C PRO A 234 -10.45 39.59 -24.73
N SER A 235 -11.53 39.96 -24.05
CA SER A 235 -12.68 40.64 -24.62
C SER A 235 -12.24 41.94 -25.30
N GLY A 236 -12.59 42.12 -26.56
CA GLY A 236 -12.52 43.42 -27.23
C GLY A 236 -11.99 43.37 -28.66
N LEU A 237 -12.83 42.92 -29.59
CA LEU A 237 -12.95 43.42 -30.97
C LEU A 237 -14.09 42.66 -31.63
N ALA A 238 -15.11 43.37 -32.09
CA ALA A 238 -16.19 42.78 -32.87
C ALA A 238 -15.60 42.11 -34.12
N PRO A 239 -16.12 40.95 -34.55
CA PRO A 239 -15.68 40.35 -35.80
C PRO A 239 -16.08 41.28 -36.95
N VAL A 240 -15.07 41.80 -37.65
CA VAL A 240 -15.24 42.38 -38.99
C VAL A 240 -15.86 41.30 -39.86
N ARG A 241 -17.11 41.52 -40.29
CA ARG A 241 -17.75 40.70 -41.30
C ARG A 241 -17.06 40.99 -42.62
N TRP A 242 -16.33 40.02 -43.14
CA TRP A 242 -15.93 40.02 -44.55
C TRP A 242 -17.13 39.57 -45.38
N THR A 243 -17.62 40.45 -46.26
CA THR A 243 -18.58 40.11 -47.32
C THR A 243 -17.82 39.76 -48.61
N PRO A 244 -18.29 38.80 -49.43
CA PRO A 244 -17.55 38.31 -50.60
C PRO A 244 -17.55 39.24 -51.84
N ASP A 245 -17.79 40.55 -51.70
CA ASP A 245 -18.02 41.45 -52.85
C ASP A 245 -16.88 42.46 -53.14
N ASP A 246 -15.71 42.38 -52.48
CA ASP A 246 -14.58 43.30 -52.74
C ASP A 246 -13.47 42.70 -53.62
N LEU A 247 -13.84 41.87 -54.60
CA LEU A 247 -12.98 41.55 -55.75
C LEU A 247 -13.76 41.75 -57.04
N GLY A 248 -13.75 42.99 -57.52
CA GLY A 248 -14.28 43.45 -58.81
C GLY A 248 -13.92 44.92 -59.06
#